data_AF-A0A1Y4K5M1-F1
#
_entry.id   AF-A0A1Y4K5M1-F1
#
_cell.length_a   1.000
_cell.length_b   1.000
_cell.length_c   1.000
_cell.angle_alpha   90.00
_cell.angle_beta   90.00
_cell.angle_gamma   90.00
#
_symmetry.space_group_name_H-M   'P 1'
#
loop_
_entity.id
_entity.type
_entity.pdbx_description
1 polymer ?
#
loop_
_entity_poly.entity_id
_entity_poly.type
_entity_poly.pdbx_seq_one_letter_code
_entity_poly.pdbx_strand_id
1 'polypeptide(L)' 'AILAAMGQPEDAFDWVRDRPGHDRRYAIDSTKLRRELGWRPRHTDFAEGLAETIAWYRDNEDWWRPAKEATEAKYAAQGQ' A
#
# COMPACT_ATOMS: atom_id res chain seq x y z
N ALA A 1 -1.39 5.29 9.63
CA ALA A 1 -2.70 4.85 9.12
C ALA A 1 -2.89 3.34 9.22
N ILE A 2 -2.06 2.51 8.58
CA ILE A 2 -2.15 1.03 8.67
C ILE A 2 -1.98 0.55 10.13
N LEU A 3 -0.88 0.93 10.80
CA LEU A 3 -0.63 0.55 12.20
C LEU A 3 -1.82 0.91 13.11
N ALA A 4 -2.26 2.17 13.08
CA ALA A 4 -3.42 2.63 13.83
C ALA A 4 -4.72 1.84 13.50
N ALA A 5 -5.01 1.60 12.21
CA ALA A 5 -6.18 0.83 11.78
C ALA A 5 -6.12 -0.64 12.23
N MET A 6 -4.92 -1.18 12.45
CA MET A 6 -4.68 -2.53 12.96
C MET A 6 -4.43 -2.57 14.47
N GLY A 7 -4.61 -1.45 15.19
CA GLY A 7 -4.43 -1.37 16.64
C GLY A 7 -2.98 -1.53 17.12
N GLN A 8 -2.00 -1.22 16.26
CA GLN A 8 -0.57 -1.32 16.56
C GLN A 8 0.02 0.03 17.01
N PRO A 9 1.06 0.02 17.86
CA PRO A 9 1.85 1.22 18.16
C PRO A 9 2.40 1.89 16.90
N GLU A 10 2.61 3.21 16.94
CA GLU A 10 3.09 3.98 15.77
C GLU A 10 4.53 3.63 15.37
N ASP A 11 5.31 3.05 16.29
CA ASP A 11 6.70 2.64 16.12
C ASP A 11 6.88 1.12 15.93
N ALA A 12 5.79 0.36 15.79
CA ALA A 12 5.83 -1.10 15.58
C ALA A 12 6.19 -1.46 14.12
N PHE A 13 7.35 -1.02 13.65
CA PHE A 13 7.91 -1.32 12.34
C PHE A 13 9.44 -1.25 12.34
N ASP A 14 10.08 -1.90 11.37
CA ASP A 14 11.52 -1.85 11.17
C ASP A 14 11.91 -0.87 10.05
N TRP A 15 12.98 -0.10 10.28
CA TRP A 15 13.62 0.66 9.21
C TRP A 15 14.50 -0.28 8.39
N VAL A 16 14.16 -0.44 7.11
CA VAL A 16 14.92 -1.29 6.18
C VAL A 16 15.75 -0.44 5.21
N ARG A 17 16.65 -1.10 4.48
CA ARG A 17 17.52 -0.46 3.49
C ARG A 17 16.68 0.24 2.40
N ASP A 18 17.00 1.51 2.16
CA ASP A 18 16.34 2.30 1.12
C ASP A 18 16.64 1.77 -0.29
N ARG A 19 15.69 1.96 -1.22
CA ARG A 19 15.81 1.51 -2.60
C ARG A 19 16.84 2.37 -3.35
N PRO A 20 17.84 1.77 -4.04
CA PRO A 20 18.72 2.52 -4.93
C PRO A 20 17.92 3.28 -5.99
N GLY A 21 18.12 4.60 -6.08
CA GLY A 21 17.38 5.46 -7.00
C GLY A 21 15.91 5.69 -6.60
N HIS A 22 15.63 5.81 -5.29
CA HIS A 22 14.28 6.09 -4.80
C HIS A 22 13.75 7.44 -5.33
N ASP A 23 12.81 7.38 -6.27
CA ASP A 23 12.08 8.55 -6.76
C ASP A 23 11.28 9.20 -5.62
N ARG A 24 11.41 10.52 -5.46
CA ARG A 24 10.93 11.22 -4.26
C ARG A 24 9.44 11.55 -4.28
N ARG A 25 8.91 11.95 -5.44
CA ARG A 25 7.54 12.44 -5.55
C ARG A 25 6.97 12.15 -6.92
N TYR A 26 5.84 11.46 -6.92
CA TYR A 26 4.95 11.38 -8.07
C TYR A 26 3.71 12.22 -7.83
N ALA A 27 3.25 12.91 -8.86
CA ALA A 27 2.00 13.64 -8.87
C ALA A 27 1.42 13.63 -10.27
N ILE A 28 0.11 13.42 -10.38
CA ILE A 28 -0.60 13.36 -11.67
C ILE A 28 -1.61 14.49 -11.72
N ASP A 29 -1.53 15.30 -12.77
CA ASP A 29 -2.62 16.17 -13.19
C ASP A 29 -3.55 15.38 -14.12
N SER A 30 -4.77 15.11 -13.65
CA SER A 30 -5.80 14.38 -14.41
C SER A 30 -6.80 15.29 -15.12
N THR A 31 -6.51 16.60 -15.26
CA THR A 31 -7.41 17.60 -15.86
C THR A 31 -7.84 17.22 -17.27
N LYS A 32 -6.91 16.75 -18.12
CA LYS A 32 -7.23 16.36 -19.50
C LYS A 32 -8.33 15.29 -19.55
N LEU A 33 -8.13 14.21 -18.80
CA LEU A 33 -9.06 13.07 -18.73
C LEU A 33 -10.45 13.49 -18.22
N ARG A 34 -10.49 14.32 -17.17
CA ARG A 34 -11.74 14.81 -16.58
C ARG A 34 -12.50 15.74 -17.51
N ARG A 35 -11.78 16.63 -18.20
CA ARG A 35 -12.37 17.63 -19.10
C ARG A 35 -12.87 17.01 -20.40
N GLU A 36 -12.07 16.14 -21.01
CA GLU A 36 -12.34 15.64 -22.37
C GLU A 36 -13.27 14.42 -22.36
N LEU A 37 -13.17 13.56 -21.35
CA LEU A 37 -13.94 12.31 -21.29
C LEU A 37 -14.99 12.30 -20.16
N GLY A 38 -15.08 13.37 -19.36
CA GLY A 38 -16.03 13.45 -18.25
C GLY A 38 -15.75 12.48 -17.09
N TRP A 39 -14.62 11.75 -17.14
CA TRP A 39 -14.26 10.78 -16.10
C TRP A 39 -14.08 11.48 -14.74
N ARG A 40 -14.53 10.80 -13.67
CA ARG A 40 -14.35 11.24 -12.29
C ARG A 40 -13.96 10.05 -11.41
N PRO A 41 -13.03 10.21 -10.44
CA PRO A 41 -12.74 9.16 -9.47
C PRO A 41 -13.96 8.96 -8.59
N ARG A 42 -14.26 7.69 -8.28
CA ARG A 42 -15.35 7.32 -7.37
C ARG A 42 -14.90 7.21 -5.91
N HIS A 43 -13.65 6.84 -5.69
CA HIS A 43 -13.05 6.70 -4.37
C HIS A 43 -12.02 7.83 -4.20
N THR A 44 -12.39 8.85 -3.44
CA THR A 44 -11.54 10.01 -3.16
C THR A 44 -11.14 10.12 -1.69
N ASP A 45 -11.84 9.40 -0.80
CA ASP A 45 -11.43 9.23 0.58
C ASP A 45 -10.41 8.09 0.66
N PHE A 46 -9.15 8.45 0.94
CA PHE A 46 -8.07 7.50 1.06
C PHE A 46 -8.18 6.66 2.34
N ALA A 47 -8.67 7.24 3.44
CA ALA A 47 -8.75 6.55 4.72
C ALA A 47 -9.83 5.46 4.67
N GLU A 48 -10.98 5.76 4.07
CA GLU A 48 -12.05 4.80 3.82
C GLU A 48 -11.55 3.65 2.93
N GLY A 49 -11.00 3.96 1.75
CA GLY A 49 -10.51 2.94 0.83
C GLY A 49 -9.38 2.08 1.41
N LEU A 50 -8.50 2.66 2.23
CA LEU A 50 -7.46 1.90 2.94
C LEU A 50 -8.07 0.96 4.00
N ALA A 51 -9.10 1.39 4.73
CA ALA A 51 -9.77 0.55 5.72
C ALA A 51 -10.47 -0.66 5.06
N GLU A 52 -11.17 -0.45 3.94
CA GLU A 52 -11.75 -1.51 3.13
C GLU A 52 -10.68 -2.50 2.63
N THR A 53 -9.54 -1.97 2.18
CA THR A 53 -8.40 -2.79 1.71
C THR A 53 -7.83 -3.64 2.85
N ILE A 54 -7.62 -3.07 4.04
CA ILE A 54 -7.14 -3.82 5.21
C ILE A 54 -8.12 -4.94 5.58
N ALA A 55 -9.43 -4.63 5.61
CA ALA A 55 -10.46 -5.62 5.88
C ALA A 55 -10.42 -6.77 4.87
N TRP A 56 -10.29 -6.45 3.56
CA TRP A 56 -10.17 -7.45 2.53
C TRP A 56 -8.98 -8.39 2.75
N TYR A 57 -7.78 -7.87 3.04
CA TYR A 57 -6.61 -8.72 3.29
C TYR A 57 -6.75 -9.61 4.52
N ARG A 58 -7.46 -9.13 5.55
CA ARG A 58 -7.76 -9.94 6.75
C ARG A 58 -8.73 -11.07 6.44
N ASP A 59 -9.77 -10.77 5.66
CA ASP A 59 -10.84 -11.71 5.36
C ASP A 59 -10.44 -12.72 4.27
N ASN A 60 -9.35 -12.48 3.55
CA ASN A 60 -8.85 -13.30 2.45
C ASN A 60 -7.43 -13.82 2.74
N GLU A 61 -7.19 -14.30 3.96
CA GLU A 61 -5.88 -14.76 4.39
C GLU A 61 -5.32 -15.91 3.53
N ASP A 62 -6.17 -16.89 3.20
CA ASP A 62 -5.80 -18.04 2.37
C ASP A 62 -5.30 -17.64 0.98
N TRP A 63 -5.69 -16.46 0.50
CA TRP A 63 -5.27 -15.94 -0.79
C TRP A 63 -3.78 -15.51 -0.79
N TRP A 64 -3.29 -14.85 0.26
CA TRP A 64 -1.92 -14.33 0.31
C TRP A 64 -0.97 -15.16 1.18
N ARG A 65 -1.48 -15.87 2.20
CA ARG A 65 -0.64 -16.59 3.19
C ARG A 65 0.36 -17.55 2.55
N PRO A 66 0.02 -18.34 1.51
CA PRO A 66 0.99 -19.25 0.88
C PRO A 66 2.21 -18.55 0.27
N ALA A 67 2.11 -17.27 -0.11
CA ALA A 67 3.20 -16.52 -0.72
C ALA A 67 4.07 -15.75 0.30
N LYS A 68 3.62 -15.63 1.55
CA LYS A 68 4.24 -14.74 2.55
C LYS A 68 5.70 -15.14 2.82
N GLU A 69 5.96 -16.40 3.19
CA GLU A 69 7.29 -16.86 3.57
C GLU A 69 8.33 -16.67 2.44
N ALA A 70 8.00 -17.11 1.23
CA ALA A 70 8.89 -16.99 0.08
C ALA A 70 9.17 -15.51 -0.29
N THR A 71 8.20 -14.63 -0.07
CA THR A 71 8.33 -13.19 -0.34
C THR A 71 9.27 -12.52 0.67
N GLU A 72 9.09 -12.79 1.97
CA GLU A 72 9.98 -12.24 3.00
C GLU A 72 11.42 -12.76 2.86
N ALA A 73 11.60 -14.06 2.60
CA ALA A 73 12.92 -14.65 2.39
C ALA A 73 13.67 -14.01 1.22
N LYS A 74 12.95 -13.64 0.15
CA LYS A 74 13.52 -12.95 -1.00
C LYS A 74 14.01 -11.54 -0.62
N TYR A 75 13.27 -10.80 0.18
CA TYR A 75 13.68 -9.46 0.62
C TYR A 75 14.87 -9.53 1.58
N ALA A 76 14.86 -10.47 2.53
CA ALA A 76 15.99 -10.72 3.43
C ALA A 76 17.29 -11.03 2.65
N ALA A 77 17.21 -11.85 1.61
CA ALA A 77 18.35 -12.17 0.74
C ALA A 77 18.89 -10.95 -0.04
N GLN A 78 18.08 -9.91 -0.25
CA GLN A 78 18.46 -8.66 -0.91
C GLN A 78 19.02 -7.62 0.07
N GLY A 79 19.14 -7.97 1.35
CA GLY A 79 19.63 -7.09 2.41
C GLY A 79 18.61 -6.04 2.84
N GLN A 80 17.32 -6.40 2.77
CA GLN A 80 16.25 -5.73 3.49
C GLN A 80 16.02 -6.39 4.85
#